data_AF-A0AAP4VGC6-F1
#
_entry.id   AF-A0AAP4VGC6-F1
#
_cell.length_a   1.000
_cell.length_b   1.000
_cell.length_c   1.000
_cell.angle_alpha   90.00
_cell.angle_beta   90.00
_cell.angle_gamma   90.00
#
_symmetry.space_group_name_H-M   'P 1'
#
loop_
_entity.id
_entity.type
_entity.pdbx_description
1 polymer ?
#
loop_
_entity_poly.entity_id
_entity_poly.type
_entity_poly.pdbx_seq_one_letter_code
_entity_poly.pdbx_strand_id
1 'polypeptide(L)'
;MVFDPIVTRRNGFTDGMLSFLLGTKYDESLPMGNFARSELEVVISGWLVGLHNEVAPVVPRCISWIEKALNRDEKFGASQDLYRRDLRWAKAIADWMDTGWDSAEWESARIFEEAAWRYEKRPWPMNEIIRDGLDDYMAFAYQTGDDATPDGMEGFENGIQMYEHWVNDTPPSLSKTLKPREYAYALCLYGCRPEITHANGYTSEALFDAGRRMLKANLESKWFGNGQFIRGATWLKIVYWNRGEELTPLQTILKAYDNMPNVPRPDFVKEG
;
A
#
# COMPACT_ATOMS: atom_id res chain seq x y z
N MET A 1 -14.15 4.46 11.83
CA MET A 1 -13.91 5.81 12.40
C MET A 1 -13.40 6.68 11.27
N VAL A 2 -13.63 8.00 11.27
CA VAL A 2 -13.05 8.89 10.23
C VAL A 2 -11.68 9.35 10.71
N PHE A 3 -10.69 9.39 9.81
CA PHE A 3 -9.38 9.95 10.10
C PHE A 3 -9.49 11.44 10.47
N ASP A 4 -8.89 11.83 11.58
CA ASP A 4 -8.84 13.22 12.04
C ASP A 4 -7.38 13.62 12.27
N PRO A 5 -6.80 14.50 11.44
CA PRO A 5 -5.39 14.89 11.55
C PRO A 5 -5.10 15.71 12.81
N ILE A 6 -6.08 16.46 13.34
CA ILE A 6 -5.92 17.28 14.54
C ILE A 6 -5.84 16.36 15.76
N VAL A 7 -6.78 15.41 15.88
CA VAL A 7 -6.80 14.42 16.96
C VAL A 7 -5.59 13.49 16.85
N THR A 8 -5.25 13.04 15.64
CA THR A 8 -4.08 12.21 15.38
C THR A 8 -2.81 12.91 15.82
N ARG A 9 -2.60 14.18 15.45
CA ARG A 9 -1.42 14.94 15.89
C ARG A 9 -1.39 15.09 17.41
N ARG A 10 -2.50 15.54 18.01
CA ARG A 10 -2.58 15.83 19.44
C ARG A 10 -2.35 14.59 20.31
N ASN A 11 -2.92 13.45 19.91
CA ASN A 11 -2.93 12.25 20.75
C ASN A 11 -1.84 11.24 20.35
N GLY A 12 -1.47 11.18 19.08
CA GLY A 12 -0.52 10.20 18.54
C GLY A 12 0.94 10.67 18.51
N PHE A 13 1.19 11.97 18.67
CA PHE A 13 2.52 12.57 18.55
C PHE A 13 2.81 13.57 19.67
N THR A 14 2.46 13.21 20.90
CA THR A 14 2.96 13.93 22.08
C THR A 14 4.48 13.82 22.19
N ASP A 15 5.14 14.75 22.89
CA ASP A 15 6.60 14.74 23.07
C ASP A 15 7.11 13.40 23.61
N GLY A 16 6.37 12.77 24.53
CA GLY A 16 6.69 11.46 25.07
C GLY A 16 6.60 10.33 24.03
N MET A 17 5.58 10.36 23.16
CA MET A 17 5.43 9.36 22.09
C MET A 17 6.48 9.52 21.00
N LEU A 18 6.79 10.76 20.61
CA LEU A 18 7.88 11.05 19.68
C LEU A 18 9.23 10.63 20.26
N SER A 19 9.49 10.94 21.53
CA SER A 19 10.72 10.53 22.23
C SER A 19 10.83 9.01 22.32
N PHE A 20 9.71 8.31 22.57
CA PHE A 20 9.66 6.86 22.57
C PHE A 20 9.99 6.29 21.19
N LEU A 21 9.29 6.73 20.13
CA LEU A 21 9.51 6.31 18.76
C LEU A 21 10.97 6.53 18.33
N LEU A 22 11.53 7.72 18.57
CA LEU A 22 12.90 8.05 18.20
C LEU A 22 13.93 7.31 19.07
N GLY A 23 13.59 7.01 20.32
CA GLY A 23 14.43 6.31 21.28
C GLY A 23 14.43 4.79 21.18
N THR A 24 13.49 4.18 20.43
CA THR A 24 13.43 2.71 20.26
C THR A 24 14.76 2.18 19.72
N LYS A 25 15.33 1.19 20.42
CA LYS A 25 16.56 0.49 20.03
C LYS A 25 16.24 -0.93 19.59
N TYR A 26 17.11 -1.46 18.75
CA TYR A 26 17.02 -2.85 18.32
C TYR A 26 17.25 -3.79 19.50
N ASP A 27 16.34 -4.75 19.67
CA ASP A 27 16.42 -5.80 20.67
C ASP A 27 16.22 -7.16 19.99
N GLU A 28 17.27 -7.98 19.97
CA GLU A 28 17.27 -9.27 19.28
C GLU A 28 16.24 -10.26 19.84
N SER A 29 15.83 -10.08 21.11
CA SER A 29 14.85 -10.92 21.79
C SER A 29 13.40 -10.61 21.42
N LEU A 30 13.17 -9.49 20.73
CA LEU A 30 11.85 -9.02 20.30
C LEU A 30 11.64 -9.23 18.78
N PRO A 31 10.38 -9.31 18.32
CA PRO A 31 10.04 -9.41 16.90
C PRO A 31 10.23 -8.05 16.20
N MET A 32 11.50 -7.64 16.03
CA MET A 32 11.85 -6.30 15.57
C MET A 32 11.35 -5.99 14.15
N GLY A 33 11.13 -7.00 13.30
CA GLY A 33 10.46 -6.79 12.01
C GLY A 33 9.04 -6.25 12.19
N ASN A 34 8.28 -6.80 13.14
CA ASN A 34 6.91 -6.37 13.43
C ASN A 34 6.90 -4.98 14.08
N PHE A 35 7.87 -4.68 14.94
CA PHE A 35 8.05 -3.32 15.47
C PHE A 35 8.30 -2.33 14.33
N ALA A 36 9.25 -2.62 13.44
CA ALA A 36 9.56 -1.75 12.30
C ALA A 36 8.35 -1.54 11.38
N ARG A 37 7.57 -2.59 11.10
CA ARG A 37 6.31 -2.50 10.35
C ARG A 37 5.32 -1.53 11.02
N SER A 38 5.13 -1.67 12.32
CA SER A 38 4.22 -0.81 13.08
C SER A 38 4.72 0.62 13.19
N GLU A 39 6.04 0.83 13.30
CA GLU A 39 6.63 2.16 13.31
C GLU A 39 6.48 2.84 11.95
N LEU A 40 6.56 2.11 10.84
CA LEU A 40 6.32 2.66 9.50
C LEU A 40 4.89 3.19 9.33
N GLU A 41 3.88 2.50 9.87
CA GLU A 41 2.49 3.00 9.93
C GLU A 41 2.44 4.36 10.67
N VAL A 42 3.16 4.49 11.78
CA VAL A 42 3.27 5.74 12.55
C VAL A 42 4.00 6.83 11.76
N VAL A 43 5.05 6.49 11.01
CA VAL A 43 5.76 7.45 10.14
C VAL A 43 4.82 8.03 9.09
N ILE A 44 4.07 7.19 8.38
CA ILE A 44 3.10 7.64 7.36
C ILE A 44 2.02 8.52 8.01
N SER A 45 1.52 8.12 9.19
CA SER A 45 0.62 8.97 9.97
C SER A 45 1.27 10.30 10.36
N GLY A 46 2.56 10.32 10.68
CA GLY A 46 3.34 11.51 11.01
C GLY A 46 3.45 12.46 9.82
N TRP A 47 3.68 11.93 8.62
CA TRP A 47 3.69 12.71 7.37
C TRP A 47 2.33 13.37 7.12
N LEU A 48 1.24 12.62 7.29
CA LEU A 48 -0.13 13.13 7.14
C LEU A 48 -0.48 14.27 8.09
N VAL A 49 0.20 14.37 9.24
CA VAL A 49 -0.03 15.45 10.22
C VAL A 49 1.09 16.49 10.28
N GLY A 50 2.02 16.47 9.32
CA GLY A 50 3.03 17.52 9.17
C GLY A 50 4.22 17.37 10.11
N LEU A 51 4.60 16.13 10.44
CA LEU A 51 5.77 15.78 11.26
C LEU A 51 6.85 15.06 10.45
N HIS A 52 6.87 15.25 9.13
CA HIS A 52 7.74 14.50 8.22
C HIS A 52 9.23 14.62 8.56
N ASN A 53 9.70 15.78 9.04
CA ASN A 53 11.09 15.98 9.43
C ASN A 53 11.41 15.28 10.76
N GLU A 54 10.50 15.35 11.71
CA GLU A 54 10.64 14.78 13.04
C GLU A 54 10.69 13.25 13.00
N VAL A 55 9.89 12.62 12.13
CA VAL A 55 9.86 11.16 11.99
C VAL A 55 10.81 10.61 10.91
N ALA A 56 11.47 11.48 10.12
CA ALA A 56 12.35 11.07 9.02
C ALA A 56 13.42 10.03 9.42
N PRO A 57 14.09 10.12 10.59
CA PRO A 57 15.12 9.15 10.97
C PRO A 57 14.61 7.71 11.15
N VAL A 58 13.30 7.51 11.27
CA VAL A 58 12.68 6.21 11.53
C VAL A 58 12.65 5.33 10.28
N VAL A 59 12.51 5.91 9.08
CA VAL A 59 12.41 5.15 7.82
C VAL A 59 13.64 4.24 7.57
N PRO A 60 14.88 4.75 7.53
CA PRO A 60 16.05 3.89 7.30
C PRO A 60 16.26 2.86 8.43
N ARG A 61 15.81 3.16 9.67
CA ARG A 61 15.82 2.19 10.77
C ARG A 61 14.82 1.06 10.52
N CYS A 62 13.61 1.37 10.07
CA CYS A 62 12.61 0.38 9.70
C CYS A 62 13.11 -0.55 8.59
N ILE A 63 13.72 0.01 7.54
CA ILE A 63 14.34 -0.78 6.45
C ILE A 63 15.35 -1.77 7.03
N SER A 64 16.32 -1.28 7.81
CA SER A 64 17.36 -2.13 8.40
C SER A 64 16.80 -3.25 9.29
N TRP A 65 15.78 -2.97 10.09
CA TRP A 65 15.18 -3.94 11.00
C TRP A 65 14.34 -4.97 10.26
N ILE A 66 13.59 -4.56 9.23
CA ILE A 66 12.82 -5.47 8.39
C ILE A 66 13.77 -6.39 7.60
N GLU A 67 14.85 -5.86 7.03
CA GLU A 67 15.87 -6.68 6.34
C GLU A 67 16.48 -7.72 7.27
N LYS A 68 16.86 -7.33 8.50
CA LYS A 68 17.35 -8.28 9.50
C LYS A 68 16.31 -9.35 9.83
N ALA A 69 15.05 -8.97 10.00
CA ALA A 69 13.95 -9.89 10.28
C ALA A 69 13.72 -10.90 9.14
N LEU A 70 13.78 -10.43 7.89
CA LEU A 70 13.66 -11.27 6.69
C LEU A 70 14.86 -12.22 6.55
N ASN A 71 16.09 -11.74 6.77
CA ASN A 71 17.31 -12.54 6.69
C ASN A 71 17.39 -13.63 7.75
N ARG A 72 16.85 -13.38 8.96
CA ARG A 72 16.78 -14.37 10.04
C ARG A 72 15.52 -15.23 10.00
N ASP A 73 14.65 -15.02 9.01
CA ASP A 73 13.33 -15.63 8.90
C ASP A 73 12.55 -15.55 10.23
N GLU A 74 12.51 -14.35 10.81
CA GLU A 74 11.90 -14.04 12.10
C GLU A 74 10.47 -14.64 12.18
N LYS A 75 10.14 -15.25 13.33
CA LYS A 75 8.86 -15.89 13.56
C LYS A 75 7.95 -14.97 14.36
N PHE A 76 6.78 -14.65 13.81
CA PHE A 76 5.77 -13.86 14.48
C PHE A 76 4.38 -14.18 13.94
N GLY A 77 3.36 -14.12 14.81
CA GLY A 77 1.97 -14.34 14.44
C GLY A 77 1.59 -15.80 14.16
N ALA A 78 0.36 -16.01 13.69
CA ALA A 78 -0.21 -17.33 13.46
C ALA A 78 0.13 -17.94 12.08
N SER A 79 0.54 -17.11 11.12
CA SER A 79 0.91 -17.53 9.76
C SER A 79 2.24 -16.88 9.37
N GLN A 80 3.25 -17.72 9.11
CA GLN A 80 4.56 -17.23 8.71
C GLN A 80 4.53 -16.55 7.35
N ASP A 81 3.71 -17.03 6.42
CA ASP A 81 3.62 -16.43 5.08
C ASP A 81 2.92 -15.07 5.14
N LEU A 82 1.87 -14.91 5.96
CA LEU A 82 1.31 -13.58 6.19
C LEU A 82 2.31 -12.64 6.86
N TYR A 83 3.11 -13.15 7.79
CA TYR A 83 4.13 -12.32 8.43
C TYR A 83 5.20 -11.86 7.44
N ARG A 84 5.70 -12.78 6.60
CA ARG A 84 6.65 -12.44 5.53
C ARG A 84 6.02 -11.45 4.53
N ARG A 85 4.76 -11.67 4.14
CA ARG A 85 3.99 -10.74 3.29
C ARG A 85 3.97 -9.35 3.90
N ASP A 86 3.58 -9.22 5.18
CA ASP A 86 3.50 -7.95 5.90
C ASP A 86 4.85 -7.23 5.95
N LEU A 87 5.95 -7.97 6.19
CA LEU A 87 7.30 -7.41 6.20
C LEU A 87 7.75 -6.94 4.81
N ARG A 88 7.52 -7.75 3.77
CA ARG A 88 7.87 -7.42 2.38
C ARG A 88 7.09 -6.20 1.90
N TRP A 89 5.80 -6.13 2.21
CA TRP A 89 4.96 -4.97 1.90
C TRP A 89 5.45 -3.70 2.61
N ALA A 90 5.73 -3.78 3.91
CA ALA A 90 6.27 -2.63 4.63
C ALA A 90 7.64 -2.21 4.10
N LYS A 91 8.52 -3.15 3.76
CA LYS A 91 9.81 -2.83 3.13
C LYS A 91 9.61 -2.14 1.78
N ALA A 92 8.69 -2.62 0.95
CA ALA A 92 8.42 -2.00 -0.35
C ALA A 92 8.02 -0.52 -0.23
N ILE A 93 7.16 -0.21 0.74
CA ILE A 93 6.77 1.18 1.02
C ILE A 93 7.91 1.97 1.66
N ALA A 94 8.68 1.39 2.57
CA ALA A 94 9.80 2.07 3.21
C ALA A 94 10.91 2.43 2.19
N ASP A 95 11.27 1.49 1.31
CA ASP A 95 12.24 1.71 0.21
C ASP A 95 11.78 2.86 -0.69
N TRP A 96 10.49 2.88 -1.07
CA TRP A 96 9.91 3.96 -1.86
C TRP A 96 9.91 5.30 -1.11
N MET A 97 9.58 5.31 0.19
CA MET A 97 9.61 6.53 0.99
C MET A 97 11.02 7.10 1.17
N ASP A 98 12.04 6.24 1.24
CA ASP A 98 13.44 6.63 1.42
C ASP A 98 14.09 7.13 0.11
N THR A 99 13.86 6.40 -0.98
CA THR A 99 14.59 6.60 -2.24
C THR A 99 13.78 7.29 -3.33
N GLY A 100 12.45 7.29 -3.22
CA GLY A 100 11.54 7.72 -4.28
C GLY A 100 11.38 6.72 -5.41
N TRP A 101 12.09 5.59 -5.40
CA TRP A 101 12.07 4.56 -6.45
C TRP A 101 11.19 3.37 -6.07
N ASP A 102 10.86 2.54 -7.06
CA ASP A 102 10.12 1.31 -6.77
C ASP A 102 10.99 0.26 -6.07
N SER A 103 10.33 -0.72 -5.44
CA SER A 103 10.99 -1.77 -4.68
C SER A 103 10.72 -3.15 -5.30
N ALA A 104 11.75 -3.99 -5.38
CA ALA A 104 11.62 -5.38 -5.82
C ALA A 104 10.80 -6.25 -4.84
N GLU A 105 10.47 -5.72 -3.66
CA GLU A 105 9.77 -6.45 -2.60
C GLU A 105 8.28 -6.73 -2.92
N TRP A 106 7.69 -6.01 -3.89
CA TRP A 106 6.30 -6.24 -4.30
C TRP A 106 6.04 -7.66 -4.75
N GLU A 107 6.95 -8.24 -5.53
CA GLU A 107 6.78 -9.61 -6.02
C GLU A 107 6.87 -10.63 -4.90
N SER A 108 7.79 -10.42 -3.96
CA SER A 108 7.86 -11.26 -2.76
C SER A 108 6.59 -11.15 -1.91
N ALA A 109 6.05 -9.94 -1.74
CA ALA A 109 4.79 -9.74 -1.03
C ALA A 109 3.62 -10.48 -1.73
N ARG A 110 3.53 -10.40 -3.07
CA ARG A 110 2.53 -11.13 -3.88
C ARG A 110 2.63 -12.64 -3.69
N ILE A 111 3.84 -13.20 -3.78
CA ILE A 111 4.08 -14.65 -3.62
C ILE A 111 3.64 -15.12 -2.23
N PHE A 112 3.99 -14.38 -1.17
CA PHE A 112 3.62 -14.78 0.19
C PHE A 112 2.13 -14.55 0.50
N GLU A 113 1.49 -13.55 -0.09
CA GLU A 113 0.03 -13.38 -0.03
C GLU A 113 -0.67 -14.64 -0.59
N GLU A 114 -0.27 -15.10 -1.77
CA GLU A 114 -0.83 -16.31 -2.38
C GLU A 114 -0.51 -17.59 -1.59
N ALA A 115 0.73 -17.71 -1.09
CA ALA A 115 1.13 -18.85 -0.27
C ALA A 115 0.30 -18.96 1.01
N ALA A 116 0.04 -17.82 1.67
CA ALA A 116 -0.81 -17.77 2.85
C ALA A 116 -2.24 -18.27 2.58
N TRP A 117 -2.76 -18.01 1.37
CA TRP A 117 -4.06 -18.52 0.97
C TRP A 117 -3.99 -20.03 0.71
N ARG A 118 -2.95 -20.55 0.07
CA ARG A 118 -2.87 -21.99 -0.28
C ARG A 118 -2.52 -22.90 0.90
N TYR A 119 -2.27 -22.34 2.10
CA TYR A 119 -1.98 -23.12 3.30
C TYR A 119 -3.19 -23.95 3.77
N GLU A 120 -3.06 -25.28 3.79
CA GLU A 120 -4.19 -26.18 4.10
C GLU A 120 -4.78 -25.99 5.50
N LYS A 121 -3.97 -25.58 6.49
CA LYS A 121 -4.43 -25.30 7.85
C LYS A 121 -4.86 -23.84 8.05
N ARG A 122 -5.13 -23.11 6.96
CA ARG A 122 -5.55 -21.71 7.03
C ARG A 122 -6.83 -21.59 7.88
N PRO A 123 -6.90 -20.59 8.78
CA PRO A 123 -8.09 -20.36 9.57
C PRO A 123 -9.23 -19.69 8.78
N TRP A 124 -8.96 -19.18 7.57
CA TRP A 124 -9.93 -18.40 6.78
C TRP A 124 -10.58 -19.19 5.64
N PRO A 125 -11.91 -19.06 5.45
CA PRO A 125 -12.59 -19.61 4.30
C PRO A 125 -12.28 -18.82 3.03
N MET A 126 -12.47 -19.46 1.88
CA MET A 126 -12.17 -18.93 0.54
C MET A 126 -12.82 -17.57 0.25
N ASN A 127 -14.04 -17.34 0.72
CA ASN A 127 -14.73 -16.06 0.57
C ASN A 127 -14.07 -14.91 1.34
N GLU A 128 -13.37 -15.18 2.45
CA GLU A 128 -12.62 -14.17 3.19
C GLU A 128 -11.31 -13.82 2.47
N ILE A 129 -10.66 -14.80 1.84
CA ILE A 129 -9.51 -14.56 0.96
C ILE A 129 -9.91 -13.64 -0.21
N ILE A 130 -11.02 -13.95 -0.88
CA ILE A 130 -11.52 -13.13 -1.98
C ILE A 130 -11.92 -11.74 -1.49
N ARG A 131 -12.53 -11.62 -0.30
CA ARG A 131 -13.01 -10.34 0.25
C ARG A 131 -11.86 -9.46 0.71
N ASP A 132 -10.90 -10.01 1.45
CA ASP A 132 -9.95 -9.26 2.26
C ASP A 132 -8.52 -9.32 1.71
N GLY A 133 -8.09 -10.42 1.09
CA GLY A 133 -6.73 -10.61 0.57
C GLY A 133 -6.56 -10.14 -0.88
N LEU A 134 -7.57 -10.36 -1.74
CA LEU A 134 -7.44 -10.08 -3.17
C LEU A 134 -7.17 -8.59 -3.50
N ASP A 135 -7.64 -7.66 -2.66
CA ASP A 135 -7.30 -6.24 -2.83
C ASP A 135 -5.78 -6.00 -2.68
N ASP A 136 -5.15 -6.62 -1.67
CA ASP A 136 -3.71 -6.47 -1.43
C ASP A 136 -2.90 -7.20 -2.51
N TYR A 137 -3.28 -8.43 -2.89
CA TYR A 137 -2.63 -9.16 -3.98
C TYR A 137 -2.61 -8.36 -5.28
N MET A 138 -3.75 -7.78 -5.66
CA MET A 138 -3.86 -7.00 -6.89
C MET A 138 -3.01 -5.73 -6.85
N ALA A 139 -2.87 -5.10 -5.68
CA ALA A 139 -1.94 -3.98 -5.50
C ALA A 139 -0.49 -4.43 -5.70
N PHE A 140 -0.09 -5.58 -5.14
CA PHE A 140 1.27 -6.10 -5.27
C PHE A 140 1.56 -6.51 -6.71
N ALA A 141 0.65 -7.24 -7.35
CA ALA A 141 0.78 -7.69 -8.74
C ALA A 141 0.95 -6.50 -9.71
N TYR A 142 0.16 -5.44 -9.53
CA TYR A 142 0.30 -4.24 -10.34
C TYR A 142 1.65 -3.53 -10.12
N GLN A 143 2.11 -3.42 -8.87
CA GLN A 143 3.40 -2.77 -8.55
C GLN A 143 4.61 -3.61 -8.97
N THR A 144 4.45 -4.92 -9.17
CA THR A 144 5.47 -5.76 -9.82
C THR A 144 5.56 -5.48 -11.33
N GLY A 145 4.46 -5.07 -11.96
CA GLY A 145 4.43 -4.80 -13.39
C GLY A 145 5.18 -3.50 -13.72
N ASP A 146 6.41 -3.65 -14.21
CA ASP A 146 7.27 -2.56 -14.66
C ASP A 146 7.87 -2.92 -16.02
N ASP A 147 7.93 -1.93 -16.92
CA ASP A 147 8.54 -2.01 -18.26
C ASP A 147 10.06 -2.31 -18.20
N ALA A 148 10.67 -2.29 -17.01
CA ALA A 148 12.10 -2.48 -16.77
C ALA A 148 12.58 -3.95 -16.79
N THR A 149 11.70 -4.95 -16.81
CA THR A 149 12.13 -6.34 -17.02
C THR A 149 11.79 -6.83 -18.44
N PRO A 150 12.63 -7.66 -19.07
CA PRO A 150 12.34 -8.23 -20.39
C PRO A 150 10.99 -8.95 -20.47
N ASP A 151 10.48 -9.39 -19.30
CA ASP A 151 9.23 -10.11 -19.07
C ASP A 151 8.22 -9.29 -18.22
N GLY A 152 8.36 -7.95 -18.17
CA GLY A 152 7.68 -6.99 -17.26
C GLY A 152 6.16 -7.01 -17.19
N MET A 153 5.52 -7.77 -18.08
CA MET A 153 4.09 -8.04 -18.04
C MET A 153 3.70 -9.13 -17.05
N GLU A 154 4.63 -9.91 -16.49
CA GLU A 154 4.32 -11.01 -15.57
C GLU A 154 3.50 -10.56 -14.35
N GLY A 155 3.82 -9.38 -13.79
CA GLY A 155 3.03 -8.80 -12.69
C GLY A 155 1.58 -8.53 -13.09
N PHE A 156 1.37 -7.88 -14.24
CA PHE A 156 0.04 -7.60 -14.77
C PHE A 156 -0.73 -8.88 -15.10
N GLU A 157 -0.05 -9.86 -15.72
CA GLU A 157 -0.61 -11.14 -16.09
C GLU A 157 -1.04 -11.96 -14.88
N ASN A 158 -0.19 -12.02 -13.84
CA ASN A 158 -0.54 -12.67 -12.57
C ASN A 158 -1.76 -12.01 -11.93
N GLY A 159 -1.86 -10.68 -11.98
CA GLY A 159 -3.02 -9.93 -11.52
C GLY A 159 -4.30 -10.29 -12.29
N ILE A 160 -4.22 -10.33 -13.62
CA ILE A 160 -5.33 -10.73 -14.50
C ILE A 160 -5.80 -12.14 -14.16
N GLN A 161 -4.89 -13.11 -14.20
CA GLN A 161 -5.23 -14.52 -13.95
C GLN A 161 -5.85 -14.72 -12.56
N MET A 162 -5.30 -14.07 -11.53
CA MET A 162 -5.81 -14.19 -10.17
C MET A 162 -7.19 -13.55 -10.01
N TYR A 163 -7.42 -12.38 -10.62
CA TYR A 163 -8.73 -11.73 -10.60
C TYR A 163 -9.78 -12.59 -11.31
N GLU A 164 -9.47 -13.08 -12.51
CA GLU A 164 -10.40 -13.86 -13.33
C GLU A 164 -10.74 -15.20 -12.69
N HIS A 165 -9.78 -15.84 -12.02
CA HIS A 165 -9.99 -17.07 -11.29
C HIS A 165 -10.99 -16.91 -10.14
N TRP A 166 -10.92 -15.81 -9.40
CA TRP A 166 -11.69 -15.61 -8.16
C TRP A 166 -12.96 -14.76 -8.32
N VAL A 167 -13.05 -13.96 -9.38
CA VAL A 167 -14.10 -12.95 -9.56
C VAL A 167 -14.87 -13.19 -10.87
N ASN A 168 -14.28 -12.82 -12.01
CA ASN A 168 -14.74 -13.08 -13.38
C ASN A 168 -13.78 -12.41 -14.38
N ASP A 169 -13.98 -12.68 -15.67
CA ASP A 169 -13.26 -12.14 -16.81
C ASP A 169 -13.92 -10.90 -17.44
N THR A 170 -14.86 -10.27 -16.75
CA THR A 170 -15.57 -9.10 -17.28
C THR A 170 -14.82 -7.81 -16.93
N PRO A 171 -14.35 -7.02 -17.92
CA PRO A 171 -13.71 -5.74 -17.65
C PRO A 171 -14.64 -4.78 -16.90
N PRO A 172 -14.19 -4.15 -15.80
CA PRO A 172 -15.03 -3.29 -14.99
C PRO A 172 -15.33 -1.94 -15.66
N SER A 173 -16.54 -1.44 -15.50
CA SER A 173 -16.88 -0.09 -15.97
C SER A 173 -16.24 0.99 -15.08
N LEU A 174 -15.36 1.80 -15.66
CA LEU A 174 -14.69 2.91 -14.97
C LEU A 174 -15.65 4.01 -14.49
N SER A 175 -16.89 4.03 -14.97
CA SER A 175 -17.91 5.00 -14.56
C SER A 175 -18.38 4.84 -13.11
N LYS A 176 -18.20 3.65 -12.54
CA LYS A 176 -18.61 3.33 -11.16
C LYS A 176 -17.46 3.55 -10.19
N THR A 177 -17.77 3.59 -8.90
CA THR A 177 -16.76 3.47 -7.85
C THR A 177 -16.32 2.02 -7.77
N LEU A 178 -15.06 1.76 -8.14
CA LEU A 178 -14.47 0.43 -8.14
C LEU A 178 -13.96 0.04 -6.76
N LYS A 179 -14.03 -1.26 -6.45
CA LYS A 179 -13.23 -1.85 -5.37
C LYS A 179 -11.75 -1.82 -5.76
N PRO A 180 -10.82 -1.86 -4.78
CA PRO A 180 -9.39 -1.83 -5.08
C PRO A 180 -8.95 -2.93 -6.08
N ARG A 181 -9.40 -4.18 -5.89
CA ARG A 181 -9.14 -5.29 -6.84
C ARG A 181 -9.64 -5.05 -8.26
N GLU A 182 -10.81 -4.43 -8.42
CA GLU A 182 -11.40 -4.11 -9.73
C GLU A 182 -10.61 -3.00 -10.42
N TYR A 183 -10.18 -1.99 -9.65
CA TYR A 183 -9.36 -0.91 -10.17
C TYR A 183 -7.98 -1.41 -10.62
N ALA A 184 -7.30 -2.22 -9.80
CA ALA A 184 -6.02 -2.82 -10.19
C ALA A 184 -6.15 -3.79 -11.37
N TYR A 185 -7.25 -4.56 -11.47
CA TYR A 185 -7.51 -5.38 -12.66
C TYR A 185 -7.61 -4.51 -13.93
N ALA A 186 -8.33 -3.38 -13.87
CA ALA A 186 -8.39 -2.44 -14.99
C ALA A 186 -7.01 -1.87 -15.36
N LEU A 187 -6.15 -1.62 -14.37
CA LEU A 187 -4.77 -1.18 -14.61
C LEU A 187 -3.90 -2.27 -15.24
N CYS A 188 -4.01 -3.53 -14.79
CA CYS A 188 -3.30 -4.65 -15.40
C CYS A 188 -3.73 -4.86 -16.86
N LEU A 189 -5.04 -4.82 -17.15
CA LEU A 189 -5.57 -4.87 -18.52
C LEU A 189 -5.04 -3.72 -19.37
N TYR A 190 -4.98 -2.51 -18.82
CA TYR A 190 -4.40 -1.34 -19.50
C TYR A 190 -2.92 -1.55 -19.85
N GLY A 191 -2.15 -2.17 -18.95
CA GLY A 191 -0.72 -2.41 -19.13
C GLY A 191 -0.38 -3.48 -20.16
N CYS A 192 -1.18 -4.55 -20.30
CA CYS A 192 -0.80 -5.71 -21.14
C CYS A 192 -1.90 -6.28 -22.07
N ARG A 193 -3.09 -5.67 -22.16
CA ARG A 193 -4.20 -6.10 -23.03
C ARG A 193 -4.80 -4.93 -23.81
N PRO A 194 -4.09 -4.38 -24.83
CA PRO A 194 -4.53 -3.20 -25.57
C PRO A 194 -5.89 -3.39 -26.28
N GLU A 195 -6.20 -4.60 -26.74
CA GLU A 195 -7.47 -4.92 -27.39
C GLU A 195 -8.66 -4.81 -26.44
N ILE A 196 -8.52 -5.30 -25.20
CA ILE A 196 -9.56 -5.17 -24.16
C ILE A 196 -9.67 -3.70 -23.74
N THR A 197 -8.53 -3.05 -23.56
CA THR A 197 -8.42 -1.63 -23.17
C THR A 197 -9.17 -0.70 -24.13
N HIS A 198 -8.91 -0.82 -25.44
CA HIS A 198 -9.59 -0.02 -26.45
C HIS A 198 -11.09 -0.30 -26.52
N ALA A 199 -11.50 -1.57 -26.43
CA ALA A 199 -12.92 -1.95 -26.47
C ALA A 199 -13.72 -1.38 -25.27
N ASN A 200 -13.05 -1.14 -24.14
CA ASN A 200 -13.68 -0.66 -22.91
C ASN A 200 -13.44 0.83 -22.63
N GLY A 201 -12.80 1.56 -23.55
CA GLY A 201 -12.57 3.01 -23.43
C GLY A 201 -11.64 3.38 -22.27
N TYR A 202 -10.70 2.50 -21.95
CA TYR A 202 -9.71 2.78 -20.90
C TYR A 202 -8.65 3.73 -21.44
N THR A 203 -8.60 4.93 -20.87
CA THR A 203 -7.52 5.91 -21.09
C THR A 203 -6.81 6.18 -19.77
N SER A 204 -5.61 6.76 -19.84
CA SER A 204 -4.87 7.19 -18.64
C SER A 204 -5.73 8.08 -17.74
N GLU A 205 -6.44 9.06 -18.31
CA GLU A 205 -7.30 10.00 -17.61
C GLU A 205 -8.52 9.30 -16.99
N ALA A 206 -9.18 8.41 -17.73
CA ALA A 206 -10.33 7.67 -17.23
C ALA A 206 -9.95 6.76 -16.05
N LEU A 207 -8.78 6.12 -16.11
CA LEU A 207 -8.22 5.33 -15.02
C LEU A 207 -7.84 6.20 -13.83
N PHE A 208 -7.27 7.39 -14.05
CA PHE A 208 -6.97 8.32 -12.97
C PHE A 208 -8.22 8.71 -12.19
N ASP A 209 -9.27 9.07 -12.93
CA ASP A 209 -10.56 9.43 -12.36
C ASP A 209 -11.20 8.27 -11.58
N ALA A 210 -11.10 7.04 -12.10
CA ALA A 210 -11.55 5.85 -11.40
C ALA A 210 -10.74 5.60 -10.11
N GLY A 211 -9.41 5.77 -10.18
CA GLY A 211 -8.51 5.68 -9.03
C GLY A 211 -8.86 6.68 -7.93
N ARG A 212 -9.11 7.95 -8.29
CA ARG A 212 -9.55 8.98 -7.31
C ARG A 212 -10.89 8.63 -6.68
N ARG A 213 -11.87 8.12 -7.45
CA ARG A 213 -13.14 7.63 -6.88
C ARG A 213 -12.93 6.48 -5.90
N MET A 214 -12.05 5.53 -6.25
CA MET A 214 -11.68 4.42 -5.38
C MET A 214 -11.00 4.92 -4.09
N LEU A 215 -10.04 5.84 -4.18
CA LEU A 215 -9.40 6.45 -3.02
C LEU A 215 -10.40 7.15 -2.10
N LYS A 216 -11.31 7.96 -2.66
CA LYS A 216 -12.38 8.65 -1.92
C LYS A 216 -13.28 7.68 -1.13
N ALA A 217 -13.51 6.49 -1.67
CA ALA A 217 -14.36 5.49 -1.02
C ALA A 217 -13.65 4.68 0.08
N ASN A 218 -12.34 4.84 0.28
CA ASN A 218 -11.56 3.99 1.16
C ASN A 218 -10.62 4.73 2.14
N LEU A 219 -9.96 5.83 1.73
CA LEU A 219 -8.93 6.49 2.56
C LEU A 219 -9.44 6.95 3.93
N GLU A 220 -10.52 7.73 3.96
CA GLU A 220 -10.97 8.41 5.19
C GLU A 220 -11.31 7.46 6.32
N SER A 221 -12.11 6.43 6.03
CA SER A 221 -12.81 5.66 7.06
C SER A 221 -12.42 4.19 7.10
N LYS A 222 -11.98 3.61 5.98
CA LYS A 222 -11.62 2.19 5.91
C LYS A 222 -10.13 1.98 6.12
N TRP A 223 -9.30 2.87 5.57
CA TRP A 223 -7.85 2.76 5.67
C TRP A 223 -7.29 3.62 6.81
N PHE A 224 -7.16 4.93 6.62
CA PHE A 224 -6.54 5.79 7.63
C PHE A 224 -7.38 5.88 8.91
N GLY A 225 -8.70 5.92 8.78
CA GLY A 225 -9.61 5.86 9.92
C GLY A 225 -9.52 4.57 10.76
N ASN A 226 -8.92 3.51 10.23
CA ASN A 226 -8.66 2.25 10.95
C ASN A 226 -7.15 1.97 11.13
N GLY A 227 -6.29 2.97 10.91
CA GLY A 227 -4.84 2.84 11.11
C GLY A 227 -4.10 2.03 10.05
N GLN A 228 -4.67 1.81 8.87
CA GLN A 228 -4.05 1.07 7.76
C GLN A 228 -3.32 2.03 6.82
N PHE A 229 -2.29 2.71 7.34
CA PHE A 229 -1.58 3.76 6.61
C PHE A 229 -0.69 3.22 5.49
N ILE A 230 -0.01 2.07 5.67
CA ILE A 230 0.74 1.39 4.60
C ILE A 230 -0.19 1.07 3.42
N ARG A 231 -1.39 0.57 3.69
CA ARG A 231 -2.39 0.29 2.65
C ARG A 231 -2.82 1.55 1.92
N GLY A 232 -3.18 2.61 2.65
CA GLY A 232 -3.55 3.88 2.03
C GLY A 232 -2.40 4.49 1.20
N ALA A 233 -1.16 4.44 1.70
CA ALA A 233 0.02 4.89 0.98
C ALA A 233 0.27 4.09 -0.31
N THR A 234 0.06 2.76 -0.27
CA THR A 234 0.20 1.89 -1.44
C THR A 234 -0.76 2.32 -2.57
N TRP A 235 -2.03 2.54 -2.24
CA TRP A 235 -3.00 2.96 -3.25
C TRP A 235 -2.81 4.40 -3.71
N LEU A 236 -2.30 5.29 -2.86
CA LEU A 236 -1.87 6.63 -3.28
C LEU A 236 -0.71 6.55 -4.26
N LYS A 237 0.31 5.71 -4.00
CA LYS A 237 1.41 5.43 -4.94
C LYS A 237 0.87 4.95 -6.29
N ILE A 238 0.01 3.93 -6.29
CA ILE A 238 -0.60 3.38 -7.52
C ILE A 238 -1.34 4.45 -8.33
N VAL A 239 -2.07 5.37 -7.68
CA VAL A 239 -2.88 6.37 -8.39
C VAL A 239 -2.05 7.56 -8.87
N TYR A 240 -1.06 8.02 -8.10
CA TYR A 240 -0.39 9.31 -8.32
C TYR A 240 1.07 9.24 -8.76
N TRP A 241 1.85 8.22 -8.35
CA TRP A 241 3.32 8.29 -8.45
C TRP A 241 3.86 8.11 -9.87
N ASN A 242 3.29 7.23 -10.70
CA ASN A 242 3.83 6.91 -12.02
C ASN A 242 3.07 7.58 -13.20
N ARG A 243 2.71 8.87 -13.07
CA ARG A 243 1.88 9.59 -14.07
C ARG A 243 2.56 10.78 -14.75
N GLY A 244 3.89 10.83 -14.74
CA GLY A 244 4.66 11.85 -15.47
C GLY A 244 4.82 13.20 -14.74
N GLU A 245 4.15 13.38 -13.60
CA GLU A 245 4.51 14.41 -12.61
C GLU A 245 5.37 13.72 -11.54
N GLU A 246 6.65 14.09 -11.43
CA GLU A 246 7.59 13.54 -10.45
C GLU A 246 7.22 13.99 -9.02
N LEU A 247 6.14 13.43 -8.48
CA LEU A 247 5.77 13.62 -7.08
C LEU A 247 6.73 12.84 -6.19
N THR A 248 7.35 13.54 -5.25
CA THR A 248 8.04 12.87 -4.14
C THR A 248 7.08 11.97 -3.35
N PRO A 249 7.59 10.98 -2.59
CA PRO A 249 6.74 10.16 -1.73
C PRO A 249 5.89 10.98 -0.76
N LEU A 250 6.46 12.04 -0.18
CA LEU A 250 5.72 12.94 0.71
C LEU A 250 4.57 13.63 -0.01
N GLN A 251 4.82 14.21 -1.19
CA GLN A 251 3.76 14.84 -2.00
C GLN A 251 2.67 13.83 -2.39
N THR A 252 3.08 12.60 -2.76
CA THR A 252 2.15 11.51 -3.10
C THR A 252 1.26 11.14 -1.91
N ILE A 253 1.83 10.99 -0.70
CA ILE A 253 1.05 10.70 0.51
C ILE A 253 0.10 11.87 0.85
N LEU A 254 0.54 13.12 0.67
CA LEU A 254 -0.30 14.29 0.95
C LEU A 254 -1.45 14.48 -0.06
N LYS A 255 -1.40 13.87 -1.25
CA LYS A 255 -2.57 13.77 -2.15
C LYS A 255 -3.75 13.01 -1.53
N ALA A 256 -3.57 12.37 -0.37
CA ALA A 256 -4.67 11.90 0.47
C ALA A 256 -5.75 12.98 0.70
N TYR A 257 -5.36 14.23 0.96
CA TYR A 257 -6.29 15.31 1.26
C TYR A 257 -7.15 15.76 0.06
N ASP A 258 -6.79 15.39 -1.17
CA ASP A 258 -7.63 15.60 -2.35
C ASP A 258 -8.75 14.54 -2.45
N ASN A 259 -8.62 13.47 -1.67
CA ASN A 259 -9.48 12.29 -1.70
C ASN A 259 -10.16 12.02 -0.35
N MET A 260 -10.05 12.96 0.59
CA MET A 260 -10.69 12.91 1.90
C MET A 260 -11.56 14.16 2.13
N PRO A 261 -12.73 14.28 1.44
CA PRO A 261 -13.57 15.49 1.47
C PRO A 261 -14.13 15.89 2.84
N ASN A 262 -14.23 14.96 3.80
CA ASN A 262 -14.75 15.20 5.14
C ASN A 262 -13.65 15.42 6.18
N VAL A 263 -12.39 15.34 5.77
CA VAL A 263 -11.23 15.52 6.65
C VAL A 263 -10.71 16.95 6.49
N PRO A 264 -10.55 17.72 7.58
CA PRO A 264 -10.02 19.08 7.48
C PRO A 264 -8.59 19.04 6.92
N ARG A 265 -8.33 19.84 5.87
CA ARG A 265 -7.00 20.00 5.30
C ARG A 265 -6.13 20.84 6.24
N PRO A 266 -4.97 20.33 6.70
CA PRO A 266 -4.05 21.12 7.52
C PRO A 266 -3.36 22.23 6.74
N ASP A 267 -3.03 23.33 7.40
CA ASP A 267 -2.42 24.52 6.78
C ASP A 267 -1.08 24.27 6.08
N PHE A 268 -0.33 23.24 6.52
CA PHE A 268 0.96 22.89 5.89
C PHE A 268 0.79 22.17 4.54
N VAL A 269 -0.41 21.69 4.23
CA VAL A 269 -0.74 21.07 2.94
C VAL A 269 -1.21 22.18 2.01
N LYS A 270 -0.30 22.66 1.14
CA LYS A 270 -0.64 23.66 0.12
C LYS A 270 -1.67 23.10 -0.86
N GLU A 271 -2.52 23.97 -1.39
CA GLU A 271 -3.30 23.65 -2.59
C GLU A 271 -2.34 23.36 -3.73
N GLY A 272 -2.55 22.25 -4.42
CA GLY A 272 -1.74 21.77 -5.54
C GLY A 272 -2.53 20.77 -6.36
#